data_AF-A0A7V3KML8-F1
#
_entry.id   AF-A0A7V3KML8-F1
#
_cell.length_a   1.000
_cell.length_b   1.000
_cell.length_c   1.000
_cell.angle_alpha   90.00
_cell.angle_beta   90.00
_cell.angle_gamma   90.00
#
_symmetry.space_group_name_H-M   'P 1'
#
loop_
_entity.id
_entity.type
_entity.pdbx_description
1 polymer ?
#
loop_
_entity_poly.entity_id
_entity_poly.type
_entity_poly.pdbx_seq_one_letter_code
_entity_poly.pdbx_strand_id
1 'polypeptide(L)'
;QSLNPRKIFINTHYLAEVVEKAARNLKGVEIVKEPEILGTGGAIANVARRSKSDIILAHNGDVLTDIDLLSVVNFHLKSGADITLVVSEKVCRKNLVVEGGYFKDIGEGRVGFTGIALYRKKLLEEFEVRPFDAKEIWLKALREGYKVVVFESEEGFWYDIGTSVSYARAIFDLLNKRGERVYIKEAKSSLPPLYFDGFLVIEGEPEIERGTFLRNVIILDNVQLKQGEYKNCILSPAGFISFDEISAMGGESNKYLVGLGGSDRKFWRVYEGNKSFVICDYGENKKEFEKHLKATEFLMKCGLPVPKIVYVDEAKNHIYMEDLGDTTLYSFFKYPGNRDYLKYYSDAVKIIARLHALGPLQEGAEYFEEFVFDYEYFRWEQMHFINNFVKRFSNLEVSEEVKKELDKLANICSKFEKVILHRDYQSQNIMVKPNGSIAIVDFTGLRWGPKSYDLASLIFDPYMPFIKGYRDELLKVYVDEFNSLSKNVVSRSDLEFEIKFTKLQRHMQALGAYGYLSRVKGKKYFEKYIIDGLRLLIEDLEDSPIDLLYLKALVNEIFKQLLDNKSTVEYNYLL
;
A
#
# COMPACT_ATOMS: atom_id res chain seq x y z
N GLN A 1 -15.85 12.28 -13.35
CA GLN A 1 -16.96 12.92 -12.63
C GLN A 1 -17.75 11.82 -11.96
N SER A 2 -18.06 11.90 -10.67
CA SER A 2 -18.83 10.87 -9.97
C SER A 2 -20.32 10.98 -10.27
N LEU A 3 -21.02 9.85 -10.39
CA LEU A 3 -22.48 9.83 -10.49
C LEU A 3 -23.08 10.46 -9.21
N ASN A 4 -23.96 11.44 -9.36
CA ASN A 4 -24.63 12.10 -8.24
C ASN A 4 -26.16 11.97 -8.37
N PRO A 5 -26.74 10.83 -7.96
CA PRO A 5 -28.17 10.60 -8.09
C PRO A 5 -28.96 11.56 -7.19
N ARG A 6 -30.06 12.13 -7.72
CA ARG A 6 -30.96 13.00 -6.94
C ARG A 6 -31.70 12.26 -5.83
N LYS A 7 -31.87 10.94 -5.99
CA LYS A 7 -32.61 10.07 -5.07
C LYS A 7 -31.97 8.68 -5.07
N ILE A 8 -31.80 8.10 -3.89
CA ILE A 8 -31.33 6.74 -3.65
C ILE A 8 -32.40 6.02 -2.83
N PHE A 9 -32.78 4.81 -3.24
CA PHE A 9 -33.67 3.94 -2.47
C PHE A 9 -32.83 2.82 -1.86
N ILE A 10 -32.88 2.66 -0.53
CA ILE A 10 -32.24 1.54 0.16
C ILE A 10 -33.34 0.58 0.59
N ASN A 11 -33.34 -0.59 -0.04
CA ASN A 11 -34.29 -1.65 0.28
C ASN A 11 -33.83 -2.42 1.53
N THR A 12 -34.73 -2.67 2.48
CA THR A 12 -34.40 -3.27 3.77
C THR A 12 -35.48 -4.23 4.25
N HIS A 13 -35.07 -5.29 4.95
CA HIS A 13 -35.99 -6.23 5.61
C HIS A 13 -35.43 -6.63 6.99
N TYR A 14 -34.38 -7.46 6.99
CA TYR A 14 -33.70 -7.88 8.22
C TYR A 14 -32.92 -6.70 8.85
N LEU A 15 -33.12 -6.47 10.15
CA LEU A 15 -32.50 -5.37 10.91
C LEU A 15 -32.62 -3.99 10.25
N ALA A 16 -33.75 -3.71 9.57
CA ALA A 16 -34.00 -2.46 8.86
C ALA A 16 -33.71 -1.21 9.70
N GLU A 17 -34.02 -1.25 11.01
CA GLU A 17 -33.78 -0.17 11.97
C GLU A 17 -32.29 0.24 12.04
N VAL A 18 -31.37 -0.73 11.91
CA VAL A 18 -29.92 -0.49 11.94
C VAL A 18 -29.47 0.22 10.67
N VAL A 19 -29.96 -0.22 9.52
CA VAL A 19 -29.66 0.41 8.21
C VAL A 19 -30.24 1.82 8.16
N GLU A 20 -31.46 2.01 8.64
CA GLU A 20 -32.10 3.33 8.72
C GLU A 20 -31.30 4.29 9.62
N LYS A 21 -30.82 3.82 10.77
CA LYS A 21 -29.95 4.61 11.65
C LYS A 21 -28.67 5.02 10.93
N ALA A 22 -28.02 4.11 10.21
CA ALA A 22 -26.79 4.39 9.46
C ALA A 22 -27.02 5.37 8.29
N ALA A 23 -28.18 5.29 7.62
CA ALA A 23 -28.52 6.12 6.47
C ALA A 23 -29.11 7.49 6.83
N ARG A 24 -29.47 7.74 8.10
CA ARG A 24 -30.24 8.92 8.55
C ARG A 24 -29.65 10.26 8.10
N ASN A 25 -28.33 10.37 8.02
CA ASN A 25 -27.64 11.62 7.68
C ASN A 25 -27.34 11.75 6.17
N LEU A 26 -27.70 10.74 5.36
CA LEU A 26 -27.47 10.75 3.92
C LEU A 26 -28.58 11.55 3.22
N LYS A 27 -28.18 12.56 2.45
CA LYS A 27 -29.12 13.37 1.66
C LYS A 27 -29.66 12.58 0.48
N GLY A 28 -30.95 12.73 0.20
CA GLY A 28 -31.59 12.10 -0.96
C GLY A 28 -31.83 10.59 -0.82
N VAL A 29 -31.64 10.02 0.38
CA VAL A 29 -31.92 8.60 0.64
C VAL A 29 -33.36 8.40 1.11
N GLU A 30 -34.00 7.33 0.64
CA GLU A 30 -35.28 6.82 1.15
C GLU A 30 -35.13 5.34 1.49
N ILE A 31 -35.50 4.99 2.72
CA ILE A 31 -35.56 3.59 3.16
C ILE A 31 -36.88 2.99 2.69
N VAL A 32 -36.80 1.87 1.96
CA VAL A 32 -37.96 1.07 1.57
C VAL A 32 -37.94 -0.19 2.42
N LYS A 33 -38.79 -0.23 3.45
CA LYS A 33 -38.92 -1.38 4.34
C LYS A 33 -39.89 -2.39 3.76
N GLU A 34 -39.43 -3.61 3.54
CA GLU A 34 -40.24 -4.71 3.06
C GLU A 34 -40.84 -5.48 4.24
N PRO A 35 -42.18 -5.61 4.34
CA PRO A 35 -42.80 -6.42 5.38
C PRO A 35 -42.54 -7.93 5.17
N GLU A 36 -42.43 -8.36 3.92
CA GLU A 36 -42.07 -9.71 3.49
C GLU A 36 -40.95 -9.61 2.46
N ILE A 37 -40.00 -10.56 2.47
CA ILE A 37 -38.85 -10.55 1.56
C ILE A 37 -39.34 -10.68 0.10
N LEU A 38 -39.17 -9.64 -0.71
CA LEU A 38 -39.61 -9.62 -2.11
C LEU A 38 -38.59 -10.23 -3.08
N GLY A 39 -37.42 -10.62 -2.60
CA GLY A 39 -36.30 -11.01 -3.46
C GLY A 39 -35.76 -9.83 -4.28
N THR A 40 -34.69 -10.06 -5.03
CA THR A 40 -34.00 -8.98 -5.77
C THR A 40 -34.88 -8.39 -6.88
N GLY A 41 -35.67 -9.22 -7.57
CA GLY A 41 -36.55 -8.77 -8.65
C GLY A 41 -37.76 -8.00 -8.13
N GLY A 42 -38.41 -8.52 -7.08
CA GLY A 42 -39.57 -7.87 -6.46
C GLY A 42 -39.22 -6.52 -5.83
N ALA A 43 -38.06 -6.43 -5.18
CA ALA A 43 -37.53 -5.17 -4.65
C ALA A 43 -37.34 -4.11 -5.75
N ILE A 44 -36.71 -4.49 -6.87
CA ILE A 44 -36.49 -3.59 -8.02
C ILE A 44 -37.83 -3.12 -8.60
N ALA A 45 -38.80 -4.03 -8.78
CA ALA A 45 -40.13 -3.70 -9.30
C ALA A 45 -40.94 -2.78 -8.36
N ASN A 46 -40.77 -2.94 -7.04
CA ASN A 46 -41.36 -2.05 -6.04
C ASN A 46 -40.76 -0.64 -6.12
N VAL A 47 -39.43 -0.53 -6.17
CA VAL A 47 -38.72 0.75 -6.29
C VAL A 47 -39.04 1.47 -7.60
N ALA A 48 -39.17 0.73 -8.72
CA ALA A 48 -39.50 1.32 -10.01
C ALA A 48 -40.82 2.11 -10.00
N ARG A 49 -41.84 1.59 -9.30
CA ARG A 49 -43.15 2.27 -9.15
C ARG A 49 -43.09 3.53 -8.30
N ARG A 50 -42.12 3.61 -7.38
CA ARG A 50 -41.87 4.78 -6.50
C ARG A 50 -41.00 5.83 -7.19
N SER A 51 -40.15 5.40 -8.11
CA SER A 51 -39.21 6.27 -8.82
C SER A 51 -39.92 7.16 -9.84
N LYS A 52 -39.45 8.41 -9.95
CA LYS A 52 -39.85 9.35 -11.01
C LYS A 52 -38.93 9.29 -12.24
N SER A 53 -37.88 8.47 -12.21
CA SER A 53 -36.94 8.32 -13.32
C SER A 53 -37.33 7.15 -14.21
N ASP A 54 -37.12 7.30 -15.52
CA ASP A 54 -37.35 6.25 -16.51
C ASP A 54 -36.26 5.17 -16.51
N ILE A 55 -35.13 5.43 -15.84
CA ILE A 55 -34.00 4.51 -15.74
C ILE A 55 -33.73 4.23 -14.27
N ILE A 56 -33.69 2.95 -13.91
CA ILE A 56 -33.40 2.48 -12.57
C ILE A 56 -32.03 1.81 -12.60
N LEU A 57 -31.07 2.38 -11.86
CA LEU A 57 -29.79 1.74 -11.55
C LEU A 57 -29.97 0.92 -10.26
N ALA A 58 -29.87 -0.40 -10.36
CA ALA A 58 -29.81 -1.30 -9.23
C ALA A 58 -28.34 -1.60 -8.89
N HIS A 59 -28.01 -1.54 -7.61
CA HIS A 59 -26.69 -1.84 -7.07
C HIS A 59 -26.86 -2.63 -5.77
N ASN A 60 -26.29 -3.83 -5.72
CA ASN A 60 -26.32 -4.65 -4.50
C ASN A 60 -25.60 -3.94 -3.34
N GLY A 61 -26.19 -3.97 -2.14
CA GLY A 61 -25.68 -3.22 -0.98
C GLY A 61 -24.38 -3.78 -0.37
N ASP A 62 -24.04 -5.01 -0.70
CA ASP A 62 -22.85 -5.76 -0.28
C ASP A 62 -21.76 -5.82 -1.37
N VAL A 63 -21.91 -5.04 -2.45
CA VAL A 63 -20.88 -4.93 -3.48
C VAL A 63 -20.03 -3.68 -3.23
N LEU A 64 -18.72 -3.87 -3.11
CA LEU A 64 -17.73 -2.80 -3.04
C LEU A 64 -16.90 -2.78 -4.33
N THR A 65 -16.91 -1.67 -5.06
CA THR A 65 -16.25 -1.61 -6.37
C THR A 65 -15.80 -0.21 -6.80
N ASP A 66 -14.81 -0.14 -7.69
CA ASP A 66 -14.39 1.08 -8.40
C ASP A 66 -15.00 1.24 -9.81
N ILE A 67 -16.02 0.44 -10.16
CA ILE A 67 -16.75 0.57 -11.44
C ILE A 67 -17.29 1.99 -11.64
N ASP A 68 -16.91 2.61 -12.77
CA ASP A 68 -17.42 3.91 -13.19
C ASP A 68 -18.89 3.81 -13.62
N LEU A 69 -19.79 3.98 -12.64
CA LEU A 69 -21.24 3.98 -12.84
C LEU A 69 -21.71 5.00 -13.88
N LEU A 70 -20.98 6.13 -14.06
CA LEU A 70 -21.35 7.12 -15.06
C LEU A 70 -21.13 6.58 -16.48
N SER A 71 -20.01 5.88 -16.70
CA SER A 71 -19.73 5.19 -17.96
C SER A 71 -20.77 4.10 -18.26
N VAL A 72 -21.21 3.34 -17.24
CA VAL A 72 -22.29 2.35 -17.40
C VAL A 72 -23.61 3.02 -17.81
N VAL A 73 -23.99 4.12 -17.15
CA VAL A 73 -25.20 4.89 -17.50
C VAL A 73 -25.13 5.42 -18.93
N ASN A 74 -24.00 6.01 -19.32
CA ASN A 74 -23.80 6.54 -20.67
C ASN A 74 -23.87 5.43 -21.74
N PHE A 75 -23.30 4.27 -21.44
CA PHE A 75 -23.41 3.10 -22.31
C PHE A 75 -24.85 2.63 -22.47
N HIS A 76 -25.60 2.52 -21.37
CA HIS A 76 -27.02 2.15 -21.39
C HIS A 76 -27.83 3.11 -22.29
N LEU A 77 -27.66 4.42 -22.08
CA LEU A 77 -28.31 5.46 -22.89
C LEU A 77 -27.96 5.35 -24.38
N LYS A 78 -26.67 5.21 -24.70
CA LYS A 78 -26.18 5.11 -26.09
C LYS A 78 -26.65 3.83 -26.79
N SER A 79 -26.71 2.72 -26.05
CA SER A 79 -27.15 1.44 -26.58
C SER A 79 -28.66 1.39 -26.86
N GLY A 80 -29.43 2.24 -26.19
CA GLY A 80 -30.90 2.21 -26.22
C GLY A 80 -31.50 0.95 -25.58
N ALA A 81 -30.71 0.17 -24.83
CA ALA A 81 -31.15 -1.09 -24.24
C ALA A 81 -32.29 -0.92 -23.22
N ASP A 82 -33.03 -1.99 -23.01
CA ASP A 82 -34.05 -2.09 -21.96
C ASP A 82 -33.43 -2.54 -20.64
N ILE A 83 -32.40 -3.38 -20.72
CA ILE A 83 -31.58 -3.82 -19.59
C ILE A 83 -30.10 -3.74 -19.99
N THR A 84 -29.27 -3.21 -19.09
CA THR A 84 -27.81 -3.35 -19.17
C THR A 84 -27.32 -4.09 -17.93
N LEU A 85 -26.77 -5.29 -18.12
CA LEU A 85 -26.13 -6.05 -17.05
C LEU A 85 -24.65 -5.72 -17.00
N VAL A 86 -24.15 -5.33 -15.84
CA VAL A 86 -22.71 -5.15 -15.64
C VAL A 86 -22.11 -6.50 -15.28
N VAL A 87 -21.08 -6.91 -16.02
CA VAL A 87 -20.48 -8.24 -15.91
C VAL A 87 -18.96 -8.14 -15.82
N SER A 88 -18.33 -9.15 -15.22
CA SER A 88 -16.87 -9.20 -15.12
C SER A 88 -16.31 -10.62 -15.08
N GLU A 89 -15.12 -10.78 -15.67
CA GLU A 89 -14.27 -11.96 -15.54
C GLU A 89 -13.64 -12.12 -14.14
N LYS A 90 -13.83 -11.17 -13.23
CA LYS A 90 -13.36 -11.29 -11.83
C LYS A 90 -14.37 -11.91 -10.86
N VAL A 91 -15.67 -11.86 -11.18
CA VAL A 91 -16.71 -12.44 -10.32
C VAL A 91 -16.53 -13.96 -10.22
N CYS A 92 -16.33 -14.53 -9.04
CA CYS A 92 -16.01 -15.96 -8.90
C CYS A 92 -17.02 -16.88 -9.61
N ARG A 93 -18.32 -16.55 -9.54
CA ARG A 93 -19.37 -17.35 -10.17
C ARG A 93 -19.61 -16.90 -11.62
N LYS A 94 -19.11 -17.69 -12.58
CA LYS A 94 -19.31 -17.45 -14.03
C LYS A 94 -20.62 -18.05 -14.51
N ASN A 95 -21.69 -17.28 -14.40
CA ASN A 95 -23.06 -17.77 -14.58
C ASN A 95 -23.85 -17.10 -15.70
N LEU A 96 -23.22 -16.30 -16.56
CA LEU A 96 -23.89 -15.62 -17.67
C LEU A 96 -23.29 -16.01 -19.02
N VAL A 97 -24.16 -16.41 -19.94
CA VAL A 97 -23.82 -16.64 -21.35
C VAL A 97 -24.00 -15.33 -22.11
N VAL A 98 -22.93 -14.88 -22.75
CA VAL A 98 -22.86 -13.60 -23.46
C VAL A 98 -22.31 -13.85 -24.86
N GLU A 99 -22.92 -13.20 -25.86
CA GLU A 99 -22.47 -13.26 -27.25
C GLU A 99 -22.70 -11.92 -27.96
N GLY A 100 -21.64 -11.39 -28.58
CA GLY A 100 -21.71 -10.14 -29.36
C GLY A 100 -22.12 -8.91 -28.54
N GLY A 101 -21.83 -8.88 -27.24
CA GLY A 101 -22.25 -7.81 -26.32
C GLY A 101 -23.70 -7.92 -25.81
N TYR A 102 -24.36 -9.04 -26.09
CA TYR A 102 -25.73 -9.33 -25.64
C TYR A 102 -25.75 -10.47 -24.62
N PHE A 103 -26.63 -10.34 -23.64
CA PHE A 103 -26.98 -11.43 -22.75
C PHE A 103 -27.81 -12.48 -23.51
N LYS A 104 -27.49 -13.77 -23.34
CA LYS A 104 -28.16 -14.87 -24.05
C LYS A 104 -28.91 -15.81 -23.12
N ASP A 105 -28.28 -16.22 -22.02
CA ASP A 105 -28.88 -17.12 -21.05
C ASP A 105 -28.12 -17.12 -19.73
N ILE A 106 -28.69 -17.78 -18.72
CA ILE A 106 -28.04 -18.08 -17.44
C ILE A 106 -27.50 -19.50 -17.50
N GLY A 107 -26.20 -19.65 -17.31
CA GLY A 107 -25.53 -20.95 -17.42
C GLY A 107 -24.02 -20.81 -17.29
N GLU A 108 -23.29 -21.88 -17.58
CA GLU A 108 -21.84 -21.82 -17.61
C GLU A 108 -21.37 -20.85 -18.71
N GLY A 109 -20.69 -19.80 -18.28
CA GLY A 109 -20.21 -18.74 -19.17
C GLY A 109 -18.81 -18.28 -18.81
N ARG A 110 -18.36 -17.17 -19.41
CA ARG A 110 -17.04 -16.57 -19.14
C ARG A 110 -17.08 -15.46 -18.10
N VAL A 111 -18.25 -14.87 -17.88
CA VAL A 111 -18.43 -13.70 -17.02
C VAL A 111 -19.48 -13.98 -15.94
N GLY A 112 -19.36 -13.26 -14.83
CA GLY A 112 -20.34 -13.26 -13.75
C GLY A 112 -21.00 -11.89 -13.61
N PHE A 113 -22.21 -11.88 -13.06
CA PHE A 113 -22.93 -10.64 -12.73
C PHE A 113 -22.28 -9.90 -11.56
N THR A 114 -22.05 -8.59 -11.68
CA THR A 114 -21.36 -7.81 -10.64
C THR A 114 -22.27 -7.31 -9.52
N GLY A 115 -23.58 -7.59 -9.58
CA GLY A 115 -24.56 -6.98 -8.67
C GLY A 115 -25.04 -5.59 -9.12
N ILE A 116 -24.68 -5.15 -10.34
CA ILE A 116 -25.04 -3.84 -10.88
C ILE A 116 -25.77 -4.01 -12.22
N ALA A 117 -26.94 -3.39 -12.34
CA ALA A 117 -27.70 -3.39 -13.59
C ALA A 117 -28.51 -2.10 -13.76
N LEU A 118 -28.74 -1.71 -15.03
CA LEU A 118 -29.70 -0.67 -15.37
C LEU A 118 -30.91 -1.28 -16.04
N TYR A 119 -32.09 -0.72 -15.72
CA TYR A 119 -33.37 -1.14 -16.25
C TYR A 119 -34.17 0.06 -16.72
N ARG A 120 -34.89 -0.08 -17.82
CA ARG A 120 -35.98 0.83 -18.16
C ARG A 120 -37.17 0.57 -17.24
N LYS A 121 -37.67 1.64 -16.63
CA LYS A 121 -38.82 1.60 -15.71
C LYS A 121 -40.04 0.92 -16.34
N LYS A 122 -40.35 1.23 -17.61
CA LYS A 122 -41.51 0.66 -18.32
C LYS A 122 -41.52 -0.87 -18.31
N LEU A 123 -40.36 -1.51 -18.48
CA LEU A 123 -40.23 -2.97 -18.41
C LEU A 123 -40.52 -3.49 -17.00
N LEU A 124 -40.00 -2.81 -15.97
CA LEU A 124 -40.18 -3.20 -14.57
C LEU A 124 -41.65 -3.09 -14.10
N GLU A 125 -42.42 -2.16 -14.68
CA GLU A 125 -43.84 -1.96 -14.34
C GLU A 125 -44.74 -3.11 -14.78
N GLU A 126 -44.28 -3.98 -15.69
CA GLU A 126 -45.00 -5.18 -16.11
C GLU A 126 -44.95 -6.33 -15.09
N PHE A 127 -44.09 -6.23 -14.08
CA PHE A 127 -43.95 -7.25 -13.05
C PHE A 127 -44.75 -6.87 -11.82
N GLU A 128 -45.65 -7.75 -11.37
CA GLU A 128 -46.31 -7.58 -10.07
C GLU A 128 -45.28 -7.52 -8.93
N VAL A 129 -45.56 -6.70 -7.90
CA VAL A 129 -44.70 -6.63 -6.71
C VAL A 129 -44.97 -7.86 -5.85
N ARG A 130 -44.17 -8.91 -6.06
CA ARG A 130 -44.21 -10.19 -5.33
C ARG A 130 -42.78 -10.70 -5.08
N PRO A 131 -42.60 -11.76 -4.28
CA PRO A 131 -41.31 -12.43 -4.16
C PRO A 131 -40.83 -13.05 -5.50
N PHE A 132 -39.69 -12.59 -6.03
CA PHE A 132 -38.98 -13.19 -7.17
C PHE A 132 -37.53 -12.70 -7.34
N ASP A 133 -36.71 -13.45 -8.10
CA ASP A 133 -35.30 -13.11 -8.38
C ASP A 133 -35.18 -12.24 -9.64
N ALA A 134 -34.23 -11.28 -9.65
CA ALA A 134 -33.95 -10.42 -10.80
C ALA A 134 -33.69 -11.19 -12.12
N LYS A 135 -33.20 -12.42 -12.05
CA LYS A 135 -33.05 -13.33 -13.20
C LYS A 135 -34.35 -13.58 -13.95
N GLU A 136 -35.49 -13.60 -13.26
CA GLU A 136 -36.81 -13.73 -13.91
C GLU A 136 -37.09 -12.52 -14.82
N ILE A 137 -36.61 -11.33 -14.44
CA ILE A 137 -36.71 -10.12 -15.27
C ILE A 137 -35.94 -10.31 -16.56
N TRP A 138 -34.69 -10.79 -16.47
CA TRP A 138 -33.80 -10.95 -17.61
C TRP A 138 -34.32 -12.01 -18.59
N LEU A 139 -34.79 -13.15 -18.07
CA LEU A 139 -35.32 -14.23 -18.90
C LEU A 139 -36.66 -13.84 -19.56
N LYS A 140 -37.54 -13.12 -18.86
CA LYS A 140 -38.77 -12.58 -19.49
C LYS A 140 -38.42 -11.57 -20.56
N ALA A 141 -37.49 -10.64 -20.28
CA ALA A 141 -37.05 -9.64 -21.24
C ALA A 141 -36.54 -10.28 -22.54
N LEU A 142 -35.72 -11.33 -22.44
CA LEU A 142 -35.27 -12.08 -23.61
C LEU A 142 -36.41 -12.75 -24.38
N ARG A 143 -37.34 -13.42 -23.69
CA ARG A 143 -38.48 -14.09 -24.34
C ARG A 143 -39.40 -13.13 -25.10
N GLU A 144 -39.54 -11.91 -24.60
CA GLU A 144 -40.42 -10.89 -25.18
C GLU A 144 -39.70 -9.96 -26.17
N GLY A 145 -38.43 -10.24 -26.47
CA GLY A 145 -37.66 -9.51 -27.48
C GLY A 145 -37.12 -8.15 -27.01
N TYR A 146 -37.11 -7.89 -25.70
CA TYR A 146 -36.46 -6.72 -25.13
C TYR A 146 -34.95 -6.77 -25.32
N LYS A 147 -34.33 -5.60 -25.48
CA LYS A 147 -32.90 -5.47 -25.72
C LYS A 147 -32.13 -5.57 -24.40
N VAL A 148 -31.55 -6.73 -24.13
CA VAL A 148 -30.67 -6.99 -22.98
C VAL A 148 -29.20 -7.01 -23.43
N VAL A 149 -28.44 -5.98 -23.05
CA VAL A 149 -27.02 -5.85 -23.38
C VAL A 149 -26.16 -6.07 -22.14
N VAL A 150 -24.88 -6.37 -22.33
CA VAL A 150 -23.90 -6.40 -21.25
C VAL A 150 -22.92 -5.24 -21.35
N PHE A 151 -22.48 -4.76 -20.18
CA PHE A 151 -21.32 -3.89 -20.03
C PHE A 151 -20.24 -4.70 -19.34
N GLU A 152 -19.18 -5.05 -20.07
CA GLU A 152 -18.03 -5.76 -19.50
C GLU A 152 -17.13 -4.76 -18.78
N SER A 153 -16.96 -4.94 -17.47
CA SER A 153 -16.10 -4.10 -16.67
C SER A 153 -14.65 -4.59 -16.69
N GLU A 154 -13.75 -3.69 -17.06
CA GLU A 154 -12.29 -3.90 -17.04
C GLU A 154 -11.65 -3.62 -15.67
N GLU A 155 -12.46 -3.33 -14.65
CA GLU A 155 -11.99 -2.65 -13.45
C GLU A 155 -11.18 -3.49 -12.49
N GLY A 156 -10.33 -2.80 -11.73
CA GLY A 156 -9.37 -3.36 -10.79
C GLY A 156 -10.01 -4.00 -9.55
N PHE A 157 -11.05 -3.36 -9.01
CA PHE A 157 -11.51 -3.57 -7.64
C PHE A 157 -13.02 -3.90 -7.60
N TRP A 158 -13.34 -5.14 -7.23
CA TRP A 158 -14.72 -5.61 -7.03
C TRP A 158 -14.74 -6.71 -5.98
N TYR A 159 -15.58 -6.55 -4.96
CA TYR A 159 -15.76 -7.51 -3.87
C TYR A 159 -17.23 -7.64 -3.50
N ASP A 160 -17.68 -8.87 -3.28
CA ASP A 160 -18.87 -9.18 -2.49
C ASP A 160 -18.44 -9.27 -1.02
N ILE A 161 -18.81 -8.29 -0.21
CA ILE A 161 -18.42 -8.16 1.20
C ILE A 161 -19.44 -8.77 2.17
N GLY A 162 -20.27 -9.70 1.70
CA GLY A 162 -21.30 -10.36 2.52
C GLY A 162 -20.78 -11.33 3.60
N THR A 163 -19.48 -11.64 3.64
CA THR A 163 -18.87 -12.53 4.64
C THR A 163 -17.73 -11.83 5.39
N SER A 164 -17.40 -12.28 6.60
CA SER A 164 -16.28 -11.71 7.38
C SER A 164 -14.94 -11.81 6.63
N VAL A 165 -14.69 -12.93 5.94
CA VAL A 165 -13.49 -13.17 5.14
C VAL A 165 -13.43 -12.19 3.96
N SER A 166 -14.50 -12.08 3.18
CA SER A 166 -14.52 -11.23 1.99
C SER A 166 -14.51 -9.75 2.32
N TYR A 167 -15.16 -9.34 3.43
CA TYR A 167 -15.04 -8.00 3.98
C TYR A 167 -13.60 -7.69 4.40
N ALA A 168 -12.97 -8.55 5.21
CA ALA A 168 -11.58 -8.34 5.65
C ALA A 168 -10.63 -8.26 4.47
N ARG A 169 -10.76 -9.15 3.48
CA ARG A 169 -10.00 -9.13 2.24
C ARG A 169 -10.14 -7.81 1.49
N ALA A 170 -11.38 -7.34 1.29
CA ALA A 170 -11.62 -6.08 0.60
C ALA A 170 -10.92 -4.89 1.29
N ILE A 171 -10.98 -4.83 2.63
CA ILE A 171 -10.31 -3.80 3.41
C ILE A 171 -8.78 -3.91 3.32
N PHE A 172 -8.22 -5.12 3.46
CA PHE A 172 -6.77 -5.35 3.36
C PHE A 172 -6.23 -5.03 1.96
N ASP A 173 -6.96 -5.37 0.91
CA ASP A 173 -6.60 -5.05 -0.46
C ASP A 173 -6.69 -3.53 -0.75
N LEU A 174 -7.64 -2.81 -0.12
CA LEU A 174 -7.66 -1.33 -0.15
C LEU A 174 -6.43 -0.73 0.51
N LEU A 175 -6.03 -1.23 1.68
CA LEU A 175 -4.85 -0.76 2.40
C LEU A 175 -3.57 -1.06 1.60
N ASN A 176 -3.45 -2.26 1.04
CA ASN A 176 -2.36 -2.63 0.14
C ASN A 176 -2.29 -1.70 -1.08
N LYS A 177 -3.44 -1.39 -1.71
CA LYS A 177 -3.52 -0.43 -2.84
C LYS A 177 -3.03 0.97 -2.44
N ARG A 178 -3.16 1.33 -1.16
CA ARG A 178 -2.68 2.59 -0.56
C ARG A 178 -1.25 2.49 0.01
N GLY A 179 -0.61 1.33 -0.05
CA GLY A 179 0.70 1.07 0.55
C GLY A 179 0.68 1.25 2.07
N GLU A 180 -0.40 0.86 2.73
CA GLU A 180 -0.61 0.98 4.17
C GLU A 180 -0.91 -0.38 4.80
N ARG A 181 -0.59 -0.52 6.08
CA ARG A 181 -1.06 -1.63 6.94
C ARG A 181 -1.98 -1.17 8.07
N VAL A 182 -1.93 0.13 8.37
CA VAL A 182 -2.64 0.75 9.49
C VAL A 182 -3.59 1.82 8.95
N TYR A 183 -4.84 1.77 9.39
CA TYR A 183 -5.81 2.84 9.16
C TYR A 183 -6.49 3.20 10.47
N ILE A 184 -6.53 4.49 10.78
CA ILE A 184 -7.17 5.04 11.97
C ILE A 184 -7.96 6.26 11.52
N LYS A 185 -9.28 6.25 11.73
CA LYS A 185 -10.18 7.29 11.22
C LYS A 185 -10.10 8.59 12.02
N GLU A 186 -10.19 8.52 13.35
CA GLU A 186 -10.10 9.68 14.25
C GLU A 186 -9.30 9.27 15.50
N ALA A 187 -8.13 9.87 15.71
CA ALA A 187 -7.31 9.62 16.90
C ALA A 187 -7.62 10.67 17.99
N LYS A 188 -8.78 10.56 18.65
CA LYS A 188 -9.18 11.47 19.75
C LYS A 188 -8.85 10.97 21.16
N SER A 189 -8.50 9.70 21.32
CA SER A 189 -8.14 9.10 22.61
C SER A 189 -6.63 8.83 22.73
N SER A 190 -6.11 8.89 23.97
CA SER A 190 -4.73 8.49 24.31
C SER A 190 -4.57 6.97 24.23
N LEU A 191 -4.51 6.45 23.01
CA LEU A 191 -4.22 5.05 22.74
C LEU A 191 -2.92 4.64 23.46
N PRO A 192 -2.89 3.51 24.21
CA PRO A 192 -1.66 3.06 24.87
C PRO A 192 -0.64 2.60 23.81
N PRO A 193 0.65 2.52 24.14
CA PRO A 193 1.62 1.82 23.29
C PRO A 193 1.15 0.38 23.03
N LEU A 194 1.29 -0.05 21.78
CA LEU A 194 0.76 -1.31 21.28
C LEU A 194 1.72 -1.93 20.27
N TYR A 195 2.06 -3.19 20.48
CA TYR A 195 2.59 -4.04 19.42
C TYR A 195 1.42 -4.70 18.68
N PHE A 196 1.43 -4.58 17.37
CA PHE A 196 0.49 -5.26 16.48
C PHE A 196 1.27 -5.93 15.35
N ASP A 197 0.61 -6.80 14.62
CA ASP A 197 1.15 -7.50 13.46
C ASP A 197 0.11 -7.61 12.33
N GLY A 198 0.55 -7.65 11.08
CA GLY A 198 -0.37 -7.62 9.93
C GLY A 198 -1.16 -6.31 9.81
N PHE A 199 -2.46 -6.41 9.52
CA PHE A 199 -3.32 -5.24 9.32
C PHE A 199 -4.00 -4.77 10.61
N LEU A 200 -4.10 -3.45 10.78
CA LEU A 200 -4.82 -2.82 11.88
C LEU A 200 -5.73 -1.71 11.36
N VAL A 201 -7.03 -1.86 11.58
CA VAL A 201 -8.05 -0.87 11.19
C VAL A 201 -8.81 -0.44 12.42
N ILE A 202 -8.88 0.88 12.66
CA ILE A 202 -9.59 1.48 13.78
C ILE A 202 -10.50 2.59 13.22
N GLU A 203 -11.79 2.30 13.12
CA GLU A 203 -12.80 3.27 12.66
C GLU A 203 -13.44 4.07 13.80
N GLY A 204 -13.52 3.50 15.01
CA GLY A 204 -14.05 4.14 16.21
C GLY A 204 -12.97 4.57 17.22
N GLU A 205 -13.37 4.78 18.47
CA GLU A 205 -12.51 5.15 19.60
C GLU A 205 -12.45 3.99 20.62
N PRO A 206 -11.62 2.96 20.39
CA PRO A 206 -11.53 1.83 21.31
C PRO A 206 -10.79 2.18 22.60
N GLU A 207 -11.22 1.54 23.69
CA GLU A 207 -10.45 1.46 24.93
C GLU A 207 -9.63 0.16 24.90
N ILE A 208 -8.30 0.29 24.81
CA ILE A 208 -7.39 -0.86 24.71
C ILE A 208 -6.59 -0.94 26.01
N GLU A 209 -6.63 -2.08 26.69
CA GLU A 209 -5.76 -2.32 27.85
C GLU A 209 -4.29 -2.53 27.41
N ARG A 210 -3.34 -2.06 28.22
CA ARG A 210 -1.90 -2.26 27.95
C ARG A 210 -1.54 -3.74 27.90
N GLY A 211 -0.64 -4.10 27.00
CA GLY A 211 -0.20 -5.49 26.81
C GLY A 211 -1.13 -6.32 25.92
N THR A 212 -2.16 -5.72 25.33
CA THR A 212 -2.96 -6.33 24.27
C THR A 212 -2.10 -6.56 23.02
N PHE A 213 -2.31 -7.67 22.32
CA PHE A 213 -1.71 -7.96 21.01
C PHE A 213 -2.80 -8.05 19.94
N LEU A 214 -2.63 -7.31 18.84
CA LEU A 214 -3.56 -7.33 17.71
C LEU A 214 -2.87 -7.88 16.46
N ARG A 215 -3.50 -8.84 15.77
CA ARG A 215 -3.07 -9.30 14.45
C ARG A 215 -4.22 -9.36 13.47
N ASN A 216 -4.12 -8.65 12.34
CA ASN A 216 -5.19 -8.62 11.32
C ASN A 216 -6.55 -8.29 11.96
N VAL A 217 -6.66 -7.13 12.60
CA VAL A 217 -7.84 -6.73 13.37
C VAL A 217 -8.51 -5.53 12.73
N ILE A 218 -9.84 -5.61 12.62
CA ILE A 218 -10.70 -4.50 12.18
C ILE A 218 -11.62 -4.10 13.33
N ILE A 219 -11.50 -2.87 13.82
CA ILE A 219 -12.31 -2.29 14.89
C ILE A 219 -13.27 -1.29 14.26
N LEU A 220 -14.56 -1.63 14.23
CA LEU A 220 -15.58 -0.85 13.52
C LEU A 220 -16.09 0.35 14.31
N ASP A 221 -16.07 0.28 15.64
CA ASP A 221 -16.62 1.32 16.52
C ASP A 221 -16.00 1.19 17.93
N ASN A 222 -16.53 1.94 18.90
CA ASN A 222 -16.09 1.94 20.29
C ASN A 222 -16.20 0.56 20.95
N VAL A 223 -15.06 -0.08 21.18
CA VAL A 223 -14.96 -1.39 21.83
C VAL A 223 -14.01 -1.33 23.03
N GLN A 224 -14.28 -2.16 24.03
CA GLN A 224 -13.36 -2.35 25.16
C GLN A 224 -12.58 -3.64 24.95
N LEU A 225 -11.25 -3.52 24.78
CA LEU A 225 -10.34 -4.65 24.63
C LEU A 225 -9.57 -4.86 25.91
N LYS A 226 -9.82 -6.00 26.55
CA LYS A 226 -9.06 -6.46 27.71
C LYS A 226 -7.69 -6.96 27.27
N GLN A 227 -6.74 -7.00 28.19
CA GLN A 227 -5.43 -7.57 27.94
C GLN A 227 -5.56 -9.01 27.40
N GLY A 228 -5.00 -9.25 26.22
CA GLY A 228 -5.07 -10.55 25.54
C GLY A 228 -4.62 -10.48 24.09
N GLU A 229 -4.79 -11.58 23.36
CA GLU A 229 -4.47 -11.68 21.94
C GLU A 229 -5.75 -11.70 21.10
N TYR A 230 -5.85 -10.79 20.14
CA TYR A 230 -6.93 -10.73 19.15
C TYR A 230 -6.34 -10.93 17.76
N LYS A 231 -6.75 -11.99 17.08
CA LYS A 231 -6.19 -12.38 15.78
C LYS A 231 -7.30 -12.64 14.77
N ASN A 232 -7.13 -12.14 13.56
CA ASN A 232 -7.97 -12.43 12.40
C ASN A 232 -9.47 -12.23 12.71
N CYS A 233 -9.81 -11.04 13.20
CA CYS A 233 -11.16 -10.76 13.68
C CYS A 233 -11.64 -9.33 13.39
N ILE A 234 -12.95 -9.20 13.30
CA ILE A 234 -13.67 -7.92 13.23
C ILE A 234 -14.37 -7.71 14.57
N LEU A 235 -14.18 -6.52 15.15
CA LEU A 235 -14.61 -6.14 16.48
C LEU A 235 -15.63 -5.00 16.39
N SER A 236 -16.74 -5.16 17.12
CA SER A 236 -17.81 -4.16 17.24
C SER A 236 -18.42 -4.19 18.65
N PRO A 237 -19.22 -3.19 19.05
CA PRO A 237 -19.97 -3.22 20.30
C PRO A 237 -20.91 -4.43 20.42
N ALA A 238 -21.35 -4.99 19.30
CA ALA A 238 -22.22 -6.17 19.26
C ALA A 238 -21.48 -7.50 19.50
N GLY A 239 -20.15 -7.49 19.46
CA GLY A 239 -19.32 -8.68 19.60
C GLY A 239 -18.18 -8.75 18.58
N PHE A 240 -17.57 -9.93 18.49
CA PHE A 240 -16.49 -10.21 17.55
C PHE A 240 -16.84 -11.35 16.59
N ILE A 241 -16.29 -11.29 15.39
CA ILE A 241 -16.36 -12.38 14.40
C ILE A 241 -14.96 -12.66 13.88
N SER A 242 -14.59 -13.95 13.84
CA SER A 242 -13.32 -14.40 13.28
C SER A 242 -13.40 -14.63 11.78
N PHE A 243 -12.26 -14.64 11.12
CA PHE A 243 -12.11 -15.04 9.72
C PHE A 243 -10.85 -15.89 9.53
N ASP A 244 -10.83 -16.68 8.46
CA ASP A 244 -9.64 -17.40 8.03
C ASP A 244 -8.60 -16.45 7.43
N GLU A 245 -7.38 -16.47 7.96
CA GLU A 245 -6.31 -15.54 7.56
C GLU A 245 -5.89 -15.74 6.11
N ILE A 246 -5.68 -16.99 5.70
CA ILE A 246 -5.17 -17.32 4.36
C ILE A 246 -6.16 -16.81 3.30
N SER A 247 -7.44 -17.08 3.50
CA SER A 247 -8.52 -16.64 2.60
C SER A 247 -8.67 -15.11 2.60
N ALA A 248 -8.56 -14.46 3.77
CA ALA A 248 -8.62 -13.00 3.89
C ALA A 248 -7.42 -12.30 3.23
N MET A 249 -6.28 -12.97 3.15
CA MET A 249 -5.08 -12.50 2.44
C MET A 249 -5.07 -12.89 0.95
N GLY A 250 -6.14 -13.52 0.46
CA GLY A 250 -6.24 -13.99 -0.93
C GLY A 250 -5.31 -15.15 -1.28
N GLY A 251 -4.86 -15.90 -0.28
CA GLY A 251 -4.08 -17.11 -0.44
C GLY A 251 -4.91 -18.38 -0.56
N GLU A 252 -4.21 -19.50 -0.65
CA GLU A 252 -4.79 -20.83 -0.78
C GLU A 252 -3.96 -21.86 0.00
N SER A 253 -4.61 -22.95 0.42
CA SER A 253 -4.00 -24.03 1.18
C SER A 253 -3.34 -23.56 2.49
N ASN A 254 -2.02 -23.36 2.48
CA ASN A 254 -1.23 -22.95 3.64
C ASN A 254 -0.37 -21.70 3.38
N LYS A 255 -0.61 -20.96 2.29
CA LYS A 255 0.23 -19.82 1.91
C LYS A 255 -0.51 -18.68 1.25
N TYR A 256 0.04 -17.49 1.38
CA TYR A 256 -0.41 -16.30 0.66
C TYR A 256 0.78 -15.39 0.30
N LEU A 257 0.55 -14.50 -0.67
CA LEU A 257 1.55 -13.54 -1.12
C LEU A 257 1.59 -12.35 -0.15
N VAL A 258 2.73 -12.08 0.48
CA VAL A 258 2.89 -10.96 1.44
C VAL A 258 2.95 -9.62 0.71
N GLY A 259 3.52 -9.62 -0.49
CA GLY A 259 3.56 -8.48 -1.38
C GLY A 259 4.39 -8.74 -2.64
N LEU A 260 4.14 -7.89 -3.65
CA LEU A 260 5.02 -7.71 -4.80
C LEU A 260 5.93 -6.53 -4.46
N GLY A 261 7.22 -6.78 -4.18
CA GLY A 261 8.20 -5.73 -3.94
C GLY A 261 8.36 -4.78 -5.14
N GLY A 262 9.32 -3.86 -5.09
CA GLY A 262 9.69 -3.05 -6.27
C GLY A 262 10.28 -3.87 -7.43
N SER A 263 10.80 -5.06 -7.12
CA SER A 263 11.40 -6.05 -8.02
C SER A 263 10.40 -7.15 -8.43
N ASP A 264 10.77 -7.96 -9.43
CA ASP A 264 9.94 -9.07 -9.93
C ASP A 264 9.90 -10.30 -9.01
N ARG A 265 10.71 -10.33 -7.93
CA ARG A 265 10.71 -11.38 -6.89
C ARG A 265 9.42 -11.38 -6.06
N LYS A 266 8.97 -12.56 -5.66
CA LYS A 266 7.73 -12.76 -4.88
C LYS A 266 8.04 -13.23 -3.47
N PHE A 267 7.32 -12.70 -2.48
CA PHE A 267 7.43 -13.12 -1.09
C PHE A 267 6.16 -13.85 -0.66
N TRP A 268 6.29 -15.11 -0.31
CA TRP A 268 5.18 -15.95 0.15
C TRP A 268 5.31 -16.23 1.64
N ARG A 269 4.28 -15.92 2.43
CA ARG A 269 4.19 -16.44 3.79
C ARG A 269 3.58 -17.83 3.72
N VAL A 270 4.23 -18.81 4.33
CA VAL A 270 3.80 -20.21 4.35
C VAL A 270 3.69 -20.66 5.79
N TYR A 271 2.60 -21.36 6.10
CA TYR A 271 2.36 -21.96 7.41
C TYR A 271 2.66 -23.45 7.40
N GLU A 272 3.36 -23.89 8.46
CA GLU A 272 3.58 -25.30 8.78
C GLU A 272 3.21 -25.53 10.25
N GLY A 273 1.98 -26.01 10.47
CA GLY A 273 1.37 -26.06 11.81
C GLY A 273 1.26 -24.65 12.40
N ASN A 274 1.86 -24.45 13.58
CA ASN A 274 1.86 -23.16 14.28
C ASN A 274 3.07 -22.27 13.94
N LYS A 275 3.92 -22.69 13.00
CA LYS A 275 5.08 -21.90 12.54
C LYS A 275 4.78 -21.28 11.19
N SER A 276 5.38 -20.11 10.94
CA SER A 276 5.37 -19.47 9.65
C SER A 276 6.79 -19.19 9.17
N PHE A 277 6.93 -19.17 7.85
CA PHE A 277 8.17 -18.86 7.13
C PHE A 277 7.86 -17.92 5.98
N VAL A 278 8.85 -17.13 5.56
CA VAL A 278 8.78 -16.33 4.33
C VAL A 278 9.65 -16.98 3.27
N ILE A 279 9.06 -17.36 2.15
CA ILE A 279 9.78 -17.81 0.95
C ILE A 279 10.04 -16.59 0.07
N CYS A 280 11.31 -16.31 -0.21
CA CYS A 280 11.69 -15.42 -1.30
C CYS A 280 11.86 -16.24 -2.57
N ASP A 281 10.99 -15.99 -3.55
CA ASP A 281 10.95 -16.65 -4.86
C ASP A 281 11.57 -15.72 -5.91
N TYR A 282 12.76 -16.10 -6.38
CA TYR A 282 13.53 -15.35 -7.36
C TYR A 282 13.22 -15.71 -8.82
N GLY A 283 12.38 -16.72 -9.06
CA GLY A 283 12.14 -17.25 -10.41
C GLY A 283 13.46 -17.59 -11.11
N GLU A 284 13.70 -16.98 -12.28
CA GLU A 284 14.91 -17.21 -13.08
C GLU A 284 16.10 -16.30 -12.70
N ASN A 285 15.93 -15.36 -11.76
CA ASN A 285 16.97 -14.38 -11.41
C ASN A 285 18.02 -14.97 -10.44
N LYS A 286 18.86 -15.87 -10.97
CA LYS A 286 19.91 -16.57 -10.21
C LYS A 286 20.92 -15.61 -9.56
N LYS A 287 21.25 -14.49 -10.23
CA LYS A 287 22.20 -13.51 -9.72
C LYS A 287 21.71 -12.84 -8.44
N GLU A 288 20.44 -12.43 -8.39
CA GLU A 288 19.88 -11.85 -7.16
C GLU A 288 19.72 -12.88 -6.03
N PHE A 289 19.37 -14.13 -6.38
CA PHE A 289 19.30 -15.24 -5.44
C PHE A 289 20.65 -15.49 -4.75
N GLU A 290 21.73 -15.63 -5.52
CA GLU A 290 23.08 -15.82 -4.98
C GLU A 290 23.53 -14.63 -4.14
N LYS A 291 23.25 -13.40 -4.60
CA LYS A 291 23.57 -12.18 -3.86
C LYS A 291 22.86 -12.12 -2.51
N HIS A 292 21.59 -12.55 -2.43
CA HIS A 292 20.85 -12.58 -1.17
C HIS A 292 21.50 -13.54 -0.16
N LEU A 293 21.86 -14.75 -0.59
CA LEU A 293 22.52 -15.73 0.27
C LEU A 293 23.83 -15.18 0.84
N LYS A 294 24.68 -14.61 -0.03
CA LYS A 294 25.96 -14.00 0.37
C LYS A 294 25.78 -12.82 1.31
N ALA A 295 24.81 -11.94 1.03
CA ALA A 295 24.49 -10.82 1.90
C ALA A 295 23.99 -11.27 3.27
N THR A 296 23.12 -12.28 3.33
CA THR A 296 22.60 -12.77 4.62
C THR A 296 23.71 -13.37 5.47
N GLU A 297 24.55 -14.23 4.90
CA GLU A 297 25.69 -14.82 5.59
C GLU A 297 26.64 -13.73 6.12
N PHE A 298 27.00 -12.77 5.26
CA PHE A 298 27.89 -11.66 5.61
C PHE A 298 27.34 -10.80 6.76
N LEU A 299 26.06 -10.40 6.70
CA LEU A 299 25.44 -9.57 7.74
C LEU A 299 25.27 -10.35 9.06
N MET A 300 25.01 -11.65 9.00
CA MET A 300 25.02 -12.51 10.19
C MET A 300 26.40 -12.58 10.84
N LYS A 301 27.48 -12.69 10.04
CA LYS A 301 28.86 -12.64 10.56
C LYS A 301 29.20 -11.29 11.20
N CYS A 302 28.63 -10.19 10.69
CA CYS A 302 28.71 -8.86 11.31
C CYS A 302 27.88 -8.73 12.62
N GLY A 303 27.12 -9.77 13.00
CA GLY A 303 26.25 -9.77 14.17
C GLY A 303 25.01 -8.89 14.01
N LEU A 304 24.54 -8.67 12.78
CA LEU A 304 23.37 -7.83 12.51
C LEU A 304 22.07 -8.65 12.55
N PRO A 305 20.94 -8.03 12.96
CA PRO A 305 19.67 -8.72 13.06
C PRO A 305 18.99 -8.83 11.70
N VAL A 306 19.33 -9.87 10.94
CA VAL A 306 18.69 -10.24 9.67
C VAL A 306 17.82 -11.50 9.83
N PRO A 307 16.83 -11.76 8.95
CA PRO A 307 16.09 -13.01 8.96
C PRO A 307 17.04 -14.21 8.81
N LYS A 308 16.89 -15.22 9.67
CA LYS A 308 17.66 -16.46 9.52
C LYS A 308 17.19 -17.24 8.28
N ILE A 309 18.14 -17.77 7.52
CA ILE A 309 17.85 -18.75 6.48
C ILE A 309 17.55 -20.09 7.15
N VAL A 310 16.37 -20.63 6.90
CA VAL A 310 15.90 -21.91 7.41
C VAL A 310 16.24 -23.03 6.43
N TYR A 311 16.03 -22.77 5.14
CA TYR A 311 16.25 -23.74 4.06
C TYR A 311 16.46 -23.03 2.72
N VAL A 312 17.18 -23.66 1.79
CA VAL A 312 17.44 -23.15 0.43
C VAL A 312 17.08 -24.24 -0.56
N ASP A 313 16.16 -23.95 -1.49
CA ASP A 313 15.83 -24.81 -2.63
C ASP A 313 16.47 -24.20 -3.89
N GLU A 314 17.71 -24.59 -4.17
CA GLU A 314 18.48 -24.10 -5.33
C GLU A 314 17.83 -24.47 -6.67
N ALA A 315 17.08 -25.58 -6.74
CA ALA A 315 16.43 -26.00 -7.97
C ALA A 315 15.31 -25.02 -8.39
N LYS A 316 14.73 -24.31 -7.43
CA LYS A 316 13.68 -23.30 -7.66
C LYS A 316 14.13 -21.87 -7.40
N ASN A 317 15.39 -21.65 -7.01
CA ASN A 317 15.90 -20.38 -6.50
C ASN A 317 15.03 -19.82 -5.36
N HIS A 318 14.62 -20.67 -4.42
CA HIS A 318 13.81 -20.27 -3.25
C HIS A 318 14.67 -20.20 -1.99
N ILE A 319 14.52 -19.12 -1.23
CA ILE A 319 15.12 -18.96 0.10
C ILE A 319 14.00 -18.94 1.12
N TYR A 320 14.02 -19.90 2.06
CA TYR A 320 13.08 -19.97 3.17
C TYR A 320 13.71 -19.26 4.37
N MET A 321 13.03 -18.24 4.87
CA MET A 321 13.54 -17.36 5.92
C MET A 321 12.60 -17.35 7.13
N GLU A 322 13.16 -16.99 8.28
CA GLU A 322 12.43 -16.59 9.47
C GLU A 322 11.37 -15.53 9.12
N ASP A 323 10.14 -15.75 9.57
CA ASP A 323 9.05 -14.78 9.44
C ASP A 323 9.17 -13.72 10.55
N LEU A 324 9.50 -12.50 10.15
CA LEU A 324 9.63 -11.35 11.05
C LEU A 324 8.30 -10.63 11.32
N GLY A 325 7.18 -11.12 10.77
CA GLY A 325 5.88 -10.44 10.80
C GLY A 325 5.75 -9.39 9.68
N ASP A 326 4.76 -8.50 9.81
CA ASP A 326 4.44 -7.43 8.85
C ASP A 326 4.69 -6.01 9.39
N THR A 327 5.06 -5.90 10.67
CA THR A 327 5.21 -4.60 11.34
C THR A 327 6.58 -4.00 11.05
N THR A 328 6.60 -3.07 10.09
CA THR A 328 7.76 -2.23 9.81
C THR A 328 7.83 -1.08 10.82
N LEU A 329 8.99 -0.44 10.96
CA LEU A 329 9.14 0.77 11.77
C LEU A 329 8.20 1.87 11.29
N TYR A 330 7.96 1.93 9.97
CA TYR A 330 6.94 2.78 9.36
C TYR A 330 5.54 2.49 9.92
N SER A 331 5.02 1.28 9.76
CA SER A 331 3.66 0.96 10.21
C SER A 331 3.52 1.04 11.73
N PHE A 332 4.56 0.66 12.48
CA PHE A 332 4.59 0.74 13.94
C PHE A 332 4.28 2.15 14.46
N PHE A 333 4.86 3.19 13.85
CA PHE A 333 4.64 4.59 14.25
C PHE A 333 3.47 5.27 13.55
N LYS A 334 2.84 4.62 12.56
CA LYS A 334 1.51 5.05 12.08
C LYS A 334 0.42 4.87 13.13
N TYR A 335 0.68 4.04 14.14
CA TYR A 335 -0.17 3.93 15.32
C TYR A 335 0.19 5.02 16.36
N PRO A 336 -0.71 5.98 16.66
CA PRO A 336 -0.41 7.17 17.49
C PRO A 336 -0.01 6.90 18.94
N GLY A 337 -0.33 5.71 19.47
CA GLY A 337 0.07 5.30 20.82
C GLY A 337 1.56 4.95 20.92
N ASN A 338 2.24 4.68 19.79
CA ASN A 338 3.66 4.38 19.75
C ASN A 338 4.45 5.67 19.51
N ARG A 339 5.17 6.13 20.55
CA ARG A 339 5.90 7.42 20.52
C ARG A 339 7.37 7.33 20.95
N ASP A 340 7.88 6.12 21.17
CA ASP A 340 9.27 5.89 21.59
C ASP A 340 10.26 6.03 20.42
N TYR A 341 10.11 7.09 19.61
CA TYR A 341 10.84 7.30 18.35
C TYR A 341 12.35 7.20 18.54
N LEU A 342 12.88 7.94 19.51
CA LEU A 342 14.30 7.99 19.79
C LEU A 342 14.87 6.61 20.13
N LYS A 343 14.15 5.78 20.89
CA LYS A 343 14.62 4.44 21.26
C LYS A 343 14.80 3.57 20.01
N TYR A 344 13.77 3.43 19.19
CA TYR A 344 13.83 2.57 18.01
C TYR A 344 14.76 3.10 16.91
N TYR A 345 14.81 4.42 16.70
CA TYR A 345 15.76 5.01 15.75
C TYR A 345 17.20 4.91 16.25
N SER A 346 17.44 5.02 17.56
CA SER A 346 18.77 4.79 18.13
C SER A 346 19.23 3.35 17.91
N ASP A 347 18.33 2.37 18.12
CA ASP A 347 18.62 0.96 17.83
C ASP A 347 18.95 0.76 16.34
N ALA A 348 18.19 1.39 15.44
CA ALA A 348 18.42 1.31 13.98
C ALA A 348 19.75 1.96 13.56
N VAL A 349 20.10 3.09 14.18
CA VAL A 349 21.36 3.79 13.95
C VAL A 349 22.55 2.96 14.44
N LYS A 350 22.43 2.28 15.59
CA LYS A 350 23.50 1.41 16.10
C LYS A 350 23.77 0.22 15.17
N ILE A 351 22.71 -0.37 14.61
CA ILE A 351 22.84 -1.46 13.63
C ILE A 351 23.65 -1.01 12.41
N ILE A 352 23.36 0.18 11.86
CA ILE A 352 24.08 0.65 10.68
C ILE A 352 25.49 1.14 11.01
N ALA A 353 25.71 1.76 12.17
CA ALA A 353 27.05 2.10 12.67
C ALA A 353 27.93 0.85 12.78
N ARG A 354 27.37 -0.25 13.31
CA ARG A 354 28.05 -1.55 13.38
C ARG A 354 28.39 -2.11 11.99
N LEU A 355 27.46 -2.08 11.04
CA LEU A 355 27.74 -2.50 9.66
C LEU A 355 28.90 -1.70 9.07
N HIS A 356 28.88 -0.37 9.23
CA HIS A 356 29.93 0.50 8.68
C HIS A 356 31.29 0.30 9.36
N ALA A 357 31.31 0.04 10.67
CA ALA A 357 32.54 -0.14 11.44
C ALA A 357 33.18 -1.52 11.23
N LEU A 358 32.37 -2.58 11.21
CA LEU A 358 32.85 -3.96 11.19
C LEU A 358 32.80 -4.61 9.81
N GLY A 359 31.84 -4.22 8.97
CA GLY A 359 31.62 -4.80 7.64
C GLY A 359 32.88 -4.83 6.78
N PRO A 360 33.63 -3.71 6.64
CA PRO A 360 34.88 -3.68 5.88
C PRO A 360 35.98 -4.65 6.35
N LEU A 361 35.90 -5.12 7.60
CA LEU A 361 36.89 -6.01 8.21
C LEU A 361 36.43 -7.47 8.23
N GLN A 362 35.18 -7.73 7.84
CA GLN A 362 34.54 -9.03 7.98
C GLN A 362 34.78 -9.90 6.74
N GLU A 363 35.05 -11.18 6.94
CA GLU A 363 35.12 -12.18 5.86
C GLU A 363 33.84 -12.18 5.02
N GLY A 364 33.99 -12.14 3.69
CA GLY A 364 32.89 -12.04 2.72
C GLY A 364 32.67 -10.63 2.19
N ALA A 365 33.34 -9.61 2.75
CA ALA A 365 33.32 -8.24 2.24
C ALA A 365 33.85 -8.14 0.79
N GLU A 366 34.80 -9.00 0.42
CA GLU A 366 35.43 -9.09 -0.89
C GLU A 366 34.43 -9.38 -2.01
N TYR A 367 33.36 -10.13 -1.71
CA TYR A 367 32.28 -10.40 -2.67
C TYR A 367 31.59 -9.10 -3.12
N PHE A 368 31.58 -8.07 -2.25
CA PHE A 368 30.92 -6.82 -2.54
C PHE A 368 31.79 -5.79 -3.26
N GLU A 369 33.09 -6.05 -3.44
CA GLU A 369 34.03 -5.10 -4.07
C GLU A 369 33.68 -4.74 -5.51
N GLU A 370 32.96 -5.63 -6.23
CA GLU A 370 32.44 -5.31 -7.58
C GLU A 370 31.23 -4.38 -7.56
N PHE A 371 30.57 -4.21 -6.41
CA PHE A 371 29.44 -3.31 -6.22
C PHE A 371 29.91 -2.06 -5.50
N VAL A 372 30.23 -1.02 -6.25
CA VAL A 372 30.72 0.25 -5.70
C VAL A 372 29.78 1.38 -6.07
N PHE A 373 29.54 2.24 -5.10
CA PHE A 373 28.86 3.51 -5.24
C PHE A 373 29.90 4.57 -5.63
N ASP A 374 30.40 4.42 -6.86
CA ASP A 374 31.38 5.29 -7.48
C ASP A 374 30.71 6.44 -8.23
N TYR A 375 31.51 7.27 -8.89
CA TYR A 375 31.01 8.39 -9.69
C TYR A 375 29.94 7.93 -10.71
N GLU A 376 30.18 6.84 -11.44
CA GLU A 376 29.26 6.33 -12.45
C GLU A 376 27.94 5.89 -11.82
N TYR A 377 27.99 5.24 -10.66
CA TYR A 377 26.77 4.84 -9.95
C TYR A 377 25.98 6.04 -9.41
N PHE A 378 26.66 7.07 -8.87
CA PHE A 378 26.02 8.33 -8.48
C PHE A 378 25.32 8.98 -9.68
N ARG A 379 26.00 9.07 -10.84
CA ARG A 379 25.44 9.61 -12.09
C ARG A 379 24.26 8.78 -12.58
N TRP A 380 24.32 7.46 -12.47
CA TRP A 380 23.21 6.57 -12.86
C TRP A 380 21.96 6.86 -12.03
N GLU A 381 22.07 7.01 -10.71
CA GLU A 381 20.93 7.36 -9.85
C GLU A 381 20.38 8.76 -10.14
N GLN A 382 21.25 9.74 -10.40
CA GLN A 382 20.82 11.08 -10.81
C GLN A 382 20.10 11.06 -12.16
N MET A 383 20.57 10.23 -13.10
CA MET A 383 19.90 10.03 -14.38
C MET A 383 18.55 9.32 -14.19
N HIS A 384 18.46 8.40 -13.23
CA HIS A 384 17.20 7.78 -12.83
C HIS A 384 16.22 8.83 -12.29
N PHE A 385 16.67 9.79 -11.47
CA PHE A 385 15.87 10.95 -11.05
C PHE A 385 15.41 11.81 -12.24
N ILE A 386 16.31 12.21 -13.13
CA ILE A 386 15.98 13.00 -14.33
C ILE A 386 14.93 12.29 -15.18
N ASN A 387 15.16 11.02 -15.53
CA ASN A 387 14.32 10.31 -16.49
C ASN A 387 12.94 9.98 -15.92
N ASN A 388 12.88 9.51 -14.68
CA ASN A 388 11.65 8.97 -14.11
C ASN A 388 10.84 10.03 -13.37
N PHE A 389 11.49 11.00 -12.75
CA PHE A 389 10.82 12.04 -12.00
C PHE A 389 10.69 13.31 -12.83
N VAL A 390 11.79 13.98 -13.19
CA VAL A 390 11.72 15.28 -13.88
C VAL A 390 11.00 15.17 -15.23
N LYS A 391 11.43 14.24 -16.09
CA LYS A 391 10.85 14.05 -17.43
C LYS A 391 9.53 13.32 -17.38
N ARG A 392 9.51 12.09 -16.87
CA ARG A 392 8.31 11.25 -16.95
C ARG A 392 7.19 11.67 -15.99
N PHE A 393 7.52 12.10 -14.77
CA PHE A 393 6.50 12.45 -13.78
C PHE A 393 6.06 13.91 -13.90
N SER A 394 7.01 14.84 -13.98
CA SER A 394 6.73 16.28 -14.01
C SER A 394 6.60 16.88 -15.41
N ASN A 395 6.98 16.13 -16.46
CA ASN A 395 6.95 16.57 -17.85
C ASN A 395 7.80 17.83 -18.11
N LEU A 396 8.97 17.91 -17.47
CA LEU A 396 9.96 18.96 -17.66
C LEU A 396 11.24 18.44 -18.28
N GLU A 397 11.98 19.33 -18.93
CA GLU A 397 13.32 19.05 -19.45
C GLU A 397 14.41 19.56 -18.49
N VAL A 398 15.62 19.03 -18.65
CA VAL A 398 16.77 19.36 -17.80
C VAL A 398 17.82 20.09 -18.61
N SER A 399 18.25 21.27 -18.13
CA SER A 399 19.29 22.07 -18.77
C SER A 399 20.69 21.46 -18.60
N GLU A 400 21.64 21.88 -19.43
CA GLU A 400 23.03 21.43 -19.31
C GLU A 400 23.70 21.90 -18.01
N GLU A 401 23.27 23.05 -17.47
CA GLU A 401 23.76 23.58 -16.20
C GLU A 401 23.38 22.66 -15.03
N VAL A 402 22.15 22.17 -14.98
CA VAL A 402 21.73 21.17 -13.97
C VAL A 402 22.58 19.91 -14.10
N LYS A 403 22.87 19.44 -15.32
CA LYS A 403 23.71 18.25 -15.53
C LYS A 403 25.14 18.45 -15.03
N LYS A 404 25.71 19.66 -15.16
CA LYS A 404 27.03 20.04 -14.61
C LYS A 404 27.03 20.15 -13.09
N GLU A 405 25.95 20.65 -12.50
CA GLU A 405 25.79 20.69 -11.04
C GLU A 405 25.71 19.26 -10.44
N LEU A 406 24.92 18.39 -11.08
CA LEU A 406 24.83 16.97 -10.71
C LEU A 406 26.16 16.23 -10.87
N ASP A 407 26.92 16.56 -11.92
CA ASP A 407 28.29 16.08 -12.13
C ASP A 407 29.20 16.41 -10.96
N LYS A 408 29.21 17.69 -10.56
CA LYS A 408 30.00 18.20 -9.44
C LYS A 408 29.63 17.49 -8.14
N LEU A 409 28.33 17.30 -7.88
CA LEU A 409 27.84 16.58 -6.70
C LEU A 409 28.33 15.12 -6.70
N ALA A 410 28.19 14.39 -7.82
CA ALA A 410 28.66 13.01 -7.93
C ALA A 410 30.18 12.89 -7.73
N ASN A 411 30.94 13.84 -8.28
CA ASN A 411 32.39 13.91 -8.13
C ASN A 411 32.85 14.19 -6.69
N ILE A 412 32.04 14.90 -5.89
CA ILE A 412 32.31 15.10 -4.46
C ILE A 412 31.99 13.81 -3.70
N CYS A 413 30.78 13.28 -3.88
CA CYS A 413 30.33 12.12 -3.12
C CYS A 413 31.18 10.86 -3.37
N SER A 414 31.69 10.68 -4.59
CA SER A 414 32.52 9.53 -4.96
C SER A 414 33.88 9.47 -4.26
N LYS A 415 34.34 10.60 -3.69
CA LYS A 415 35.62 10.75 -2.99
C LYS A 415 35.53 10.49 -1.49
N PHE A 416 34.32 10.43 -0.91
CA PHE A 416 34.17 10.11 0.50
C PHE A 416 34.65 8.68 0.80
N GLU A 417 35.03 8.47 2.05
CA GLU A 417 35.47 7.17 2.54
C GLU A 417 34.36 6.13 2.36
N LYS A 418 34.70 4.98 1.77
CA LYS A 418 33.74 3.93 1.46
C LYS A 418 33.69 2.88 2.57
N VAL A 419 32.48 2.55 2.99
CA VAL A 419 32.13 1.43 3.85
C VAL A 419 31.09 0.57 3.14
N ILE A 420 30.74 -0.59 3.69
CA ILE A 420 29.65 -1.39 3.12
C ILE A 420 28.31 -0.79 3.57
N LEU A 421 27.52 -0.34 2.61
CA LEU A 421 26.19 0.25 2.77
C LEU A 421 25.11 -0.81 2.63
N HIS A 422 24.02 -0.64 3.37
CA HIS A 422 22.72 -1.25 3.10
C HIS A 422 22.06 -0.64 1.84
N ARG A 423 22.30 0.64 1.57
CA ARG A 423 21.74 1.49 0.50
C ARG A 423 20.27 1.85 0.67
N ASP A 424 19.40 0.87 0.88
CA ASP A 424 17.96 1.08 1.01
C ASP A 424 17.52 1.08 2.50
N TYR A 425 18.29 1.74 3.37
CA TYR A 425 18.11 1.73 4.83
C TYR A 425 17.07 2.75 5.32
N GLN A 426 15.80 2.46 5.05
CA GLN A 426 14.66 3.34 5.39
C GLN A 426 13.67 2.65 6.35
N SER A 427 12.75 3.40 6.94
CA SER A 427 11.82 2.90 7.97
C SER A 427 10.93 1.71 7.53
N GLN A 428 10.68 1.56 6.23
CA GLN A 428 9.93 0.42 5.68
C GLN A 428 10.74 -0.88 5.64
N ASN A 429 12.07 -0.80 5.67
CA ASN A 429 12.98 -1.96 5.59
C ASN A 429 13.53 -2.38 6.97
N ILE A 430 12.94 -1.85 8.04
CA ILE A 430 13.24 -2.19 9.43
C ILE A 430 11.99 -2.81 10.04
N MET A 431 12.07 -4.06 10.48
CA MET A 431 10.99 -4.81 11.12
C MET A 431 11.04 -4.63 12.64
N VAL A 432 9.89 -4.44 13.27
CA VAL A 432 9.73 -4.39 14.73
C VAL A 432 9.19 -5.74 15.21
N LYS A 433 9.89 -6.36 16.15
CA LYS A 433 9.51 -7.66 16.74
C LYS A 433 8.66 -7.47 18.01
N PRO A 434 7.91 -8.50 18.44
CA PRO A 434 7.03 -8.43 19.62
C PRO A 434 7.74 -8.01 20.91
N ASN A 435 9.02 -8.38 21.05
CA ASN A 435 9.85 -8.02 22.21
C ASN A 435 10.43 -6.59 22.13
N GLY A 436 10.05 -5.80 21.13
CA GLY A 436 10.53 -4.43 20.91
C GLY A 436 11.94 -4.34 20.32
N SER A 437 12.59 -5.45 19.98
CA SER A 437 13.82 -5.44 19.18
C SER A 437 13.50 -5.27 17.69
N ILE A 438 14.49 -4.87 16.89
CA ILE A 438 14.33 -4.67 15.45
C ILE A 438 15.20 -5.62 14.63
N ALA A 439 14.85 -5.77 13.36
CA ALA A 439 15.59 -6.53 12.36
C ALA A 439 15.54 -5.82 11.01
N ILE A 440 16.51 -6.06 10.14
CA ILE A 440 16.67 -5.35 8.86
C ILE A 440 16.40 -6.32 7.70
N VAL A 441 15.74 -5.82 6.66
CA VAL A 441 15.38 -6.57 5.45
C VAL A 441 15.71 -5.77 4.19
N ASP A 442 15.62 -6.40 3.02
CA ASP A 442 15.90 -5.79 1.72
C ASP A 442 17.33 -5.24 1.56
N PHE A 443 18.31 -6.00 2.07
CA PHE A 443 19.74 -5.73 1.94
C PHE A 443 20.36 -6.30 0.66
N THR A 444 19.56 -6.69 -0.34
CA THR A 444 20.11 -7.12 -1.65
C THR A 444 20.85 -5.98 -2.37
N GLY A 445 20.64 -4.74 -1.92
CA GLY A 445 21.33 -3.54 -2.32
C GLY A 445 22.77 -3.38 -1.82
N LEU A 446 23.27 -4.27 -0.95
CA LEU A 446 24.62 -4.17 -0.35
C LEU A 446 25.71 -3.83 -1.38
N ARG A 447 26.58 -2.90 -1.00
CA ARG A 447 27.67 -2.34 -1.82
C ARG A 447 28.60 -1.43 -1.03
N TRP A 448 29.78 -1.13 -1.55
CA TRP A 448 30.68 -0.12 -0.98
C TRP A 448 30.24 1.31 -1.33
N GLY A 449 30.21 2.23 -0.36
CA GLY A 449 29.85 3.64 -0.59
C GLY A 449 29.97 4.52 0.67
N PRO A 450 29.60 5.81 0.59
CA PRO A 450 29.78 6.74 1.70
C PRO A 450 28.88 6.43 2.90
N LYS A 451 29.48 6.34 4.10
CA LYS A 451 28.78 5.97 5.34
C LYS A 451 27.58 6.86 5.68
N SER A 452 27.64 8.12 5.30
CA SER A 452 26.57 9.11 5.48
C SER A 452 25.30 8.79 4.67
N TYR A 453 25.38 7.97 3.62
CA TYR A 453 24.24 7.67 2.72
C TYR A 453 23.12 6.88 3.41
N ASP A 454 23.45 5.85 4.21
CA ASP A 454 22.42 5.09 4.93
C ASP A 454 21.82 5.88 6.09
N LEU A 455 22.60 6.77 6.74
CA LEU A 455 22.06 7.70 7.71
C LEU A 455 21.09 8.69 7.05
N ALA A 456 21.46 9.25 5.90
CA ALA A 456 20.57 10.11 5.12
C ALA A 456 19.26 9.38 4.77
N SER A 457 19.35 8.09 4.41
CA SER A 457 18.18 7.24 4.11
C SER A 457 17.24 7.01 5.29
N LEU A 458 17.75 7.00 6.51
CA LEU A 458 16.98 6.71 7.72
C LEU A 458 16.43 7.97 8.41
N ILE A 459 17.29 8.96 8.68
CA ILE A 459 16.91 10.12 9.52
C ILE A 459 16.40 11.31 8.71
N PHE A 460 16.52 11.26 7.38
CA PHE A 460 15.87 12.15 6.42
C PHE A 460 14.86 11.39 5.54
N ASP A 461 14.26 10.34 6.10
CA ASP A 461 13.25 9.51 5.44
C ASP A 461 11.97 10.32 5.13
N PRO A 462 11.54 10.46 3.85
CA PRO A 462 10.28 11.12 3.49
C PRO A 462 9.05 10.49 4.12
N TYR A 463 9.11 9.22 4.54
CA TYR A 463 8.01 8.54 5.21
C TYR A 463 7.77 9.04 6.65
N MET A 464 8.79 9.63 7.29
CA MET A 464 8.82 9.89 8.73
C MET A 464 9.33 11.31 9.05
N PRO A 465 8.63 12.36 8.58
CA PRO A 465 9.11 13.75 8.70
C PRO A 465 9.30 14.23 10.15
N PHE A 466 8.59 13.63 11.12
CA PHE A 466 8.71 13.96 12.54
C PHE A 466 10.09 13.64 13.14
N ILE A 467 10.91 12.81 12.49
CA ILE A 467 12.27 12.46 12.95
C ILE A 467 13.23 13.64 12.92
N LYS A 468 12.89 14.73 12.21
CA LYS A 468 13.67 15.97 12.19
C LYS A 468 14.08 16.45 13.58
N GLY A 469 13.21 16.32 14.59
CA GLY A 469 13.49 16.73 15.97
C GLY A 469 14.51 15.88 16.73
N TYR A 470 14.91 14.72 16.20
CA TYR A 470 15.81 13.77 16.87
C TYR A 470 17.17 13.61 16.16
N ARG A 471 17.38 14.28 15.01
CA ARG A 471 18.56 14.07 14.14
C ARG A 471 19.89 14.28 14.87
N ASP A 472 20.02 15.35 15.65
CA ASP A 472 21.27 15.67 16.36
C ASP A 472 21.68 14.60 17.38
N GLU A 473 20.69 14.02 18.05
CA GLU A 473 20.92 12.94 19.00
C GLU A 473 21.25 11.63 18.27
N LEU A 474 20.55 11.32 17.18
CA LEU A 474 20.82 10.15 16.36
C LEU A 474 22.22 10.19 15.72
N LEU A 475 22.67 11.36 15.26
CA LEU A 475 24.05 11.53 14.78
C LEU A 475 25.08 11.27 15.88
N LYS A 476 24.81 11.73 17.11
CA LYS A 476 25.66 11.42 18.26
C LYS A 476 25.71 9.91 18.52
N VAL A 477 24.55 9.25 18.53
CA VAL A 477 24.47 7.78 18.73
C VAL A 477 25.28 7.04 17.68
N TYR A 478 25.24 7.47 16.41
CA TYR A 478 26.04 6.87 15.35
C TYR A 478 27.55 6.99 15.63
N VAL A 479 28.02 8.21 15.93
CA VAL A 479 29.44 8.48 16.18
C VAL A 479 29.95 7.70 17.38
N ASP A 480 29.19 7.70 18.47
CA ASP A 480 29.54 6.98 19.70
C ASP A 480 29.63 5.46 19.45
N GLU A 481 28.64 4.87 18.76
CA GLU A 481 28.64 3.44 18.45
C GLU A 481 29.78 3.08 17.48
N PHE A 482 29.95 3.82 16.37
CA PHE A 482 30.98 3.55 15.38
C PHE A 482 32.38 3.58 16.00
N ASN A 483 32.68 4.64 16.78
CA ASN A 483 33.99 4.82 17.42
C ASN A 483 34.26 3.80 18.54
N SER A 484 33.22 3.20 19.12
CA SER A 484 33.39 2.12 20.09
C SER A 484 33.78 0.77 19.44
N LEU A 485 33.48 0.60 18.15
CA LEU A 485 33.67 -0.65 17.40
C LEU A 485 34.86 -0.61 16.44
N SER A 486 35.24 0.59 15.96
CA SER A 486 36.29 0.78 14.97
C SER A 486 37.56 1.38 15.56
N LYS A 487 38.71 1.05 14.97
CA LYS A 487 39.97 1.76 15.22
C LYS A 487 40.05 3.10 14.48
N ASN A 488 39.31 3.22 13.38
CA ASN A 488 39.16 4.48 12.66
C ASN A 488 38.13 5.33 13.39
N VAL A 489 38.47 6.58 13.67
CA VAL A 489 37.58 7.51 14.37
C VAL A 489 36.83 8.34 13.34
N VAL A 490 35.51 8.38 13.47
CA VAL A 490 34.65 9.31 12.75
C VAL A 490 34.43 10.54 13.63
N SER A 491 34.75 11.71 13.09
CA SER A 491 34.35 12.98 13.69
C SER A 491 32.89 13.29 13.36
N ARG A 492 32.18 13.86 14.33
CA ARG A 492 30.83 14.37 14.12
C ARG A 492 30.78 15.45 13.02
N SER A 493 31.77 16.35 13.00
CA SER A 493 31.84 17.43 12.00
C SER A 493 31.95 16.89 10.58
N ASP A 494 32.75 15.84 10.40
CA ASP A 494 33.04 15.27 9.08
C ASP A 494 31.81 14.52 8.59
N LEU A 495 31.15 13.77 9.48
CA LEU A 495 29.90 13.09 9.17
C LEU A 495 28.78 14.07 8.80
N GLU A 496 28.62 15.15 9.57
CA GLU A 496 27.65 16.21 9.27
C GLU A 496 27.95 16.87 7.91
N PHE A 497 29.23 17.11 7.60
CA PHE A 497 29.64 17.63 6.31
C PHE A 497 29.32 16.67 5.15
N GLU A 498 29.65 15.39 5.28
CA GLU A 498 29.34 14.38 4.25
C GLU A 498 27.83 14.23 4.02
N ILE A 499 27.04 14.22 5.11
CA ILE A 499 25.58 14.07 5.06
C ILE A 499 24.94 15.16 4.21
N LYS A 500 25.48 16.39 4.21
CA LYS A 500 24.93 17.49 3.40
C LYS A 500 24.89 17.19 1.91
N PHE A 501 25.79 16.34 1.42
CA PHE A 501 25.83 15.92 0.01
C PHE A 501 25.05 14.63 -0.23
N THR A 502 25.16 13.65 0.66
CA THR A 502 24.50 12.35 0.45
C THR A 502 22.99 12.42 0.63
N LYS A 503 22.46 13.36 1.44
CA LYS A 503 21.01 13.64 1.53
C LYS A 503 20.41 14.11 0.21
N LEU A 504 21.09 15.03 -0.50
CA LEU A 504 20.70 15.49 -1.84
C LEU A 504 20.60 14.30 -2.81
N GLN A 505 21.62 13.43 -2.81
CA GLN A 505 21.62 12.23 -3.63
C GLN A 505 20.45 11.30 -3.28
N ARG A 506 20.23 11.05 -1.98
CA ARG A 506 19.22 10.11 -1.51
C ARG A 506 17.80 10.57 -1.82
N HIS A 507 17.48 11.85 -1.65
CA HIS A 507 16.14 12.34 -2.00
C HIS A 507 15.91 12.37 -3.51
N MET A 508 16.93 12.68 -4.33
CA MET A 508 16.83 12.51 -5.77
C MET A 508 16.57 11.05 -6.15
N GLN A 509 17.28 10.10 -5.53
CA GLN A 509 17.06 8.67 -5.72
C GLN A 509 15.63 8.26 -5.31
N ALA A 510 15.12 8.76 -4.17
CA ALA A 510 13.76 8.50 -3.70
C ALA A 510 12.71 9.00 -4.69
N LEU A 511 12.82 10.26 -5.13
CA LEU A 511 11.90 10.88 -6.09
C LEU A 511 11.95 10.18 -7.45
N GLY A 512 13.15 9.80 -7.91
CA GLY A 512 13.33 8.98 -9.11
C GLY A 512 12.60 7.64 -8.99
N ALA A 513 12.74 6.96 -7.84
CA ALA A 513 12.02 5.71 -7.57
C ALA A 513 10.51 5.91 -7.53
N TYR A 514 10.00 6.96 -6.87
CA TYR A 514 8.56 7.25 -6.80
C TYR A 514 7.98 7.57 -8.19
N GLY A 515 8.69 8.33 -9.02
CA GLY A 515 8.29 8.60 -10.41
C GLY A 515 8.23 7.33 -11.25
N TYR A 516 9.20 6.43 -11.10
CA TYR A 516 9.21 5.14 -11.80
C TYR A 516 8.06 4.22 -11.31
N LEU A 517 7.94 4.05 -10.00
CA LEU A 517 6.97 3.14 -9.40
C LEU A 517 5.52 3.58 -9.69
N SER A 518 5.25 4.89 -9.67
CA SER A 518 3.92 5.42 -9.96
C SER A 518 3.57 5.36 -11.46
N ARG A 519 4.44 5.88 -12.34
CA ARG A 519 4.14 6.04 -13.78
C ARG A 519 4.42 4.80 -14.62
N VAL A 520 5.34 3.94 -14.20
CA VAL A 520 5.72 2.73 -14.96
C VAL A 520 5.12 1.48 -14.34
N LYS A 521 5.27 1.29 -13.03
CA LYS A 521 4.77 0.09 -12.34
C LYS A 521 3.33 0.24 -11.83
N GLY A 522 2.68 1.39 -12.06
CA GLY A 522 1.28 1.64 -11.69
C GLY A 522 1.02 1.75 -10.18
N LYS A 523 2.06 1.80 -9.34
CA LYS A 523 1.97 1.89 -7.87
C LYS A 523 1.76 3.35 -7.46
N LYS A 524 0.58 3.89 -7.77
CA LYS A 524 0.23 5.31 -7.55
C LYS A 524 0.31 5.77 -6.09
N TYR A 525 0.26 4.87 -5.12
CA TYR A 525 0.36 5.25 -3.71
C TYR A 525 1.71 5.86 -3.32
N PHE A 526 2.77 5.70 -4.12
CA PHE A 526 4.04 6.41 -3.87
C PHE A 526 3.93 7.92 -4.11
N GLU A 527 2.92 8.38 -4.87
CA GLU A 527 2.74 9.80 -5.18
C GLU A 527 2.52 10.65 -3.93
N LYS A 528 1.91 10.09 -2.87
CA LYS A 528 1.68 10.80 -1.61
C LYS A 528 2.99 11.22 -0.91
N TYR A 529 4.10 10.54 -1.16
CA TYR A 529 5.40 10.86 -0.55
C TYR A 529 6.25 11.83 -1.38
N ILE A 530 5.80 12.17 -2.59
CA ILE A 530 6.55 13.08 -3.49
C ILE A 530 6.66 14.47 -2.89
N ILE A 531 5.59 14.99 -2.28
CA ILE A 531 5.58 16.33 -1.69
C ILE A 531 6.57 16.42 -0.52
N ASP A 532 6.61 15.43 0.36
CA ASP A 532 7.55 15.42 1.48
C ASP A 532 8.99 15.21 1.00
N GLY A 533 9.21 14.35 0.00
CA GLY A 533 10.51 14.19 -0.65
C GLY A 533 11.03 15.46 -1.33
N LEU A 534 10.15 16.22 -2.00
CA LEU A 534 10.49 17.51 -2.60
C LEU A 534 10.81 18.57 -1.54
N ARG A 535 10.04 18.65 -0.47
CA ARG A 535 10.32 19.57 0.64
C ARG A 535 11.69 19.32 1.24
N LEU A 536 12.01 18.06 1.52
CA LEU A 536 13.32 17.68 2.04
C LEU A 536 14.44 18.04 1.04
N LEU A 537 14.26 17.74 -0.25
CA LEU A 537 15.25 18.10 -1.27
C LEU A 537 15.44 19.63 -1.39
N ILE A 538 14.38 20.43 -1.24
CA ILE A 538 14.47 21.89 -1.23
C ILE A 538 15.24 22.39 0.01
N GLU A 539 14.91 21.88 1.20
CA GLU A 539 15.65 22.19 2.44
C GLU A 539 17.14 21.83 2.28
N ASP A 540 17.44 20.72 1.62
CA ASP A 540 18.80 20.24 1.41
C ASP A 540 19.58 21.07 0.40
N LEU A 541 18.92 21.57 -0.64
CA LEU A 541 19.51 22.51 -1.60
C LEU A 541 19.78 23.88 -0.97
N GLU A 542 19.05 24.26 0.08
CA GLU A 542 19.29 25.49 0.85
C GLU A 542 20.49 25.38 1.79
N ASP A 543 20.71 24.21 2.37
CA ASP A 543 21.83 23.91 3.27
C ASP A 543 23.06 23.35 2.52
N SER A 544 23.03 23.30 1.18
CA SER A 544 24.11 22.76 0.35
C SER A 544 25.41 23.55 0.52
N PRO A 545 26.58 22.89 0.74
CA PRO A 545 27.88 23.55 0.81
C PRO A 545 28.39 24.07 -0.55
N ILE A 546 27.71 23.73 -1.64
CA ILE A 546 28.05 24.15 -3.00
C ILE A 546 26.84 24.80 -3.68
N ASP A 547 27.10 25.74 -4.58
CA ASP A 547 26.05 26.34 -5.40
C ASP A 547 25.45 25.31 -6.36
N LEU A 548 24.15 25.08 -6.20
CA LEU A 548 23.30 24.22 -7.02
C LEU A 548 22.06 25.01 -7.49
N LEU A 549 22.31 26.21 -8.02
CA LEU A 549 21.30 27.21 -8.35
C LEU A 549 20.30 26.71 -9.40
N TYR A 550 20.80 26.00 -10.43
CA TYR A 550 19.95 25.54 -11.52
C TYR A 550 19.09 24.34 -11.09
N LEU A 551 19.67 23.41 -10.33
CA LEU A 551 18.93 22.30 -9.73
C LEU A 551 17.89 22.83 -8.74
N LYS A 552 18.22 23.82 -7.92
CA LYS A 552 17.27 24.50 -7.02
C LYS A 552 16.12 25.15 -7.78
N ALA A 553 16.40 25.84 -8.87
CA ALA A 553 15.34 26.43 -9.71
C ALA A 553 14.40 25.36 -10.27
N LEU A 554 14.96 24.28 -10.83
CA LEU A 554 14.20 23.16 -11.39
C LEU A 554 13.30 22.49 -10.33
N VAL A 555 13.84 22.19 -9.15
CA VAL A 555 13.08 21.52 -8.08
C VAL A 555 11.95 22.42 -7.57
N ASN A 556 12.18 23.73 -7.45
CA ASN A 556 11.13 24.69 -7.06
C ASN A 556 10.05 24.83 -8.13
N GLU A 557 10.40 24.79 -9.42
CA GLU A 557 9.44 24.78 -10.53
C GLU A 557 8.52 23.55 -10.44
N ILE A 558 9.10 22.35 -10.27
CA ILE A 558 8.35 21.11 -10.09
C ILE A 558 7.41 21.22 -8.88
N PHE A 559 7.93 21.69 -7.74
CA PHE A 559 7.15 21.81 -6.52
C PHE A 559 5.95 22.74 -6.70
N LYS A 560 6.16 23.90 -7.35
CA LYS A 560 5.08 24.85 -7.67
C LYS A 560 4.05 24.25 -8.62
N GLN A 561 4.49 23.58 -9.69
CA GLN A 561 3.61 22.89 -10.64
C GLN A 561 2.70 21.86 -9.95
N LEU A 562 3.21 21.14 -8.95
CA LEU A 562 2.43 20.16 -8.21
C LEU A 562 1.44 20.80 -7.22
N LEU A 563 1.80 21.94 -6.61
CA LEU A 563 0.90 22.69 -5.74
C LEU A 563 -0.29 23.31 -6.50
N ASP A 564 -0.04 23.82 -7.71
CA ASP A 564 -1.07 24.41 -8.56
C ASP A 564 -2.05 23.35 -9.10
N ASN A 565 -1.57 22.11 -9.29
CA ASN A 565 -2.39 20.96 -9.65
C ASN A 565 -3.06 20.33 -8.41
N LYS A 566 -4.21 20.89 -8.00
CA LYS A 566 -5.02 20.46 -6.84
C LYS A 566 -5.20 18.93 -6.69
N SER A 567 -5.24 18.18 -7.79
CA SER A 567 -5.42 16.71 -7.77
C SER A 567 -4.26 15.93 -7.15
N THR A 568 -3.06 16.52 -7.02
CA THR A 568 -1.90 15.85 -6.41
C THR A 568 -1.79 16.16 -4.91
N VAL A 569 -2.35 17.30 -4.47
CA VAL A 569 -2.24 17.81 -3.09
C VAL A 569 -3.34 17.26 -2.18
N GLU A 570 -4.52 16.94 -2.71
CA GLU A 570 -5.64 16.40 -1.92
C GLU A 570 -5.37 15.03 -1.28
N TYR A 571 -4.34 14.30 -1.73
CA TYR A 571 -3.97 13.00 -1.14
C TYR A 571 -3.29 13.10 0.24
N ASN A 572 -2.85 14.31 0.66
CA ASN A 572 -2.01 14.47 1.85
C ASN A 572 -2.60 15.29 3.00
N TYR A 573 -3.79 15.89 2.87
CA TYR A 573 -4.26 16.88 3.85
C TYR A 573 -5.73 16.69 4.30
N LEU A 574 -6.10 15.45 4.62
CA LEU A 574 -7.32 15.11 5.37
C LEU A 574 -7.02 14.24 6.61
N LEU A 575 -5.83 14.40 7.21
CA LEU A 575 -5.53 13.94 8.57
C LEU A 575 -5.34 15.14 9.49
#